data_AF-A0A321LUM6-F1
#
_entry.id   AF-A0A321LUM6-F1
#
_cell.length_a   1.000
_cell.length_b   1.000
_cell.length_c   1.000
_cell.angle_alpha   90.00
_cell.angle_beta   90.00
_cell.angle_gamma   90.00
#
_symmetry.space_group_name_H-M   'P 1'
#
loop_
_entity.id
_entity.type
_entity.pdbx_description
1 polymer ?
#
loop_
_entity_poly.entity_id
_entity_poly.type
_entity_poly.pdbx_seq_one_letter_code
_entity_poly.pdbx_strand_id
1 'polypeptide(L)' 'MARWEQFEVWTQTGDKWEMLASFHDFELASAMARTRSNKMRLVHAVYEGRKMIEQDILAELGATRSEKDG' A
#
# COMPACT_ATOMS: atom_id res chain seq x y z
N MET A 1 -1.34 -24.41 -9.18
CA MET A 1 -1.61 -24.02 -7.77
C MET A 1 -2.61 -22.88 -7.79
N ALA A 2 -3.31 -22.57 -6.68
CA ALA A 2 -4.26 -21.46 -6.69
C ALA A 2 -3.50 -20.13 -6.75
N ARG A 3 -3.79 -19.31 -7.77
CA ARG A 3 -3.35 -17.92 -7.89
C ARG A 3 -4.36 -17.04 -7.16
N TRP A 4 -3.88 -16.15 -6.32
CA TRP A 4 -4.71 -15.20 -5.58
C TRP A 4 -4.00 -13.86 -5.43
N GLU A 5 -4.76 -12.81 -5.14
CA GLU A 5 -4.26 -11.45 -5.06
C GLU A 5 -4.70 -10.76 -3.77
N GLN A 6 -3.88 -9.79 -3.34
CA GLN A 6 -4.18 -8.89 -2.23
C GLN A 6 -3.62 -7.49 -2.49
N PHE A 7 -4.21 -6.54 -1.80
CA PHE A 7 -3.76 -5.16 -1.74
C PHE A 7 -3.13 -4.89 -0.38
N GLU A 8 -1.87 -4.49 -0.37
CA GLU A 8 -1.09 -4.26 0.82
C GLU A 8 -0.92 -2.76 1.06
N VAL A 9 -1.10 -2.37 2.31
CA VAL A 9 -0.86 -1.02 2.79
C VAL A 9 0.44 -1.04 3.58
N TRP A 10 1.42 -0.31 3.07
CA TRP A 10 2.74 -0.15 3.68
C TRP A 10 2.88 1.28 4.23
N THR A 11 3.60 1.43 5.34
CA THR A 11 3.98 2.71 5.91
C THR A 11 5.50 2.84 5.91
N GLN A 12 6.00 4.05 5.74
CA GLN A 12 7.42 4.34 5.89
C GLN A 12 7.72 4.70 7.36
N THR A 13 8.56 3.90 8.01
CA THR A 13 9.10 4.17 9.35
C THR A 13 10.60 4.40 9.22
N GLY A 14 11.03 5.67 9.28
CA GLY A 14 12.41 6.07 8.95
C GLY A 14 12.73 5.79 7.48
N ASP A 15 13.78 5.02 7.20
CA ASP A 15 14.18 4.62 5.85
C ASP A 15 13.59 3.28 5.38
N LYS A 16 12.73 2.65 6.20
CA LYS A 16 12.19 1.33 5.93
C LYS A 16 10.70 1.40 5.63
N TRP A 17 10.26 0.54 4.71
CA TRP A 17 8.86 0.27 4.47
C TRP A 17 8.43 -0.94 5.30
N GLU A 18 7.35 -0.79 6.04
CA GLU A 18 6.77 -1.83 6.87
C GLU A 18 5.31 -2.05 6.45
N MET A 19 4.93 -3.32 6.28
CA MET A 19 3.55 -3.67 5.94
C MET A 19 2.67 -3.45 7.16
N LEU A 20 1.64 -2.63 7.01
CA LEU A 20 0.71 -2.29 8.08
C LEU A 20 -0.53 -3.19 8.03
N ALA A 21 -1.04 -3.47 6.83
CA ALA A 21 -2.21 -4.32 6.63
C ALA A 21 -2.29 -4.85 5.19
N SER A 22 -3.07 -5.91 4.97
CA SER A 22 -3.40 -6.45 3.66
C SER A 22 -4.91 -6.72 3.56
N PHE A 23 -5.49 -6.46 2.39
CA PHE A 23 -6.91 -6.59 2.13
C PHE A 23 -7.13 -7.29 0.78
N HIS A 24 -8.27 -7.97 0.64
CA HIS A 24 -8.68 -8.51 -0.66
C HIS A 24 -9.34 -7.44 -1.55
N ASP A 25 -9.89 -6.38 -0.93
CA ASP A 25 -10.61 -5.30 -1.61
C ASP A 25 -9.71 -4.05 -1.76
N PHE A 26 -9.67 -3.54 -2.99
CA PHE A 26 -8.86 -2.37 -3.34
C PHE A 26 -9.37 -1.08 -2.68
N GLU A 27 -10.68 -0.86 -2.64
CA GLU A 27 -11.27 0.37 -2.12
C GLU A 27 -10.99 0.51 -0.63
N LEU A 28 -11.07 -0.60 0.12
CA LEU A 28 -10.71 -0.64 1.53
C LEU A 28 -9.23 -0.34 1.76
N ALA A 29 -8.34 -0.95 0.97
CA ALA A 29 -6.90 -0.71 1.07
C ALA A 29 -6.54 0.75 0.72
N SER A 30 -7.17 1.30 -0.33
CA SER A 30 -7.03 2.69 -0.78
C SER A 30 -7.51 3.69 0.27
N ALA A 31 -8.69 3.44 0.87
CA ALA A 31 -9.21 4.27 1.95
C ALA A 31 -8.26 4.28 3.15
N MET A 32 -7.76 3.10 3.57
CA MET A 32 -6.81 2.99 4.67
C MET A 32 -5.51 3.77 4.40
N ALA A 33 -4.95 3.65 3.19
CA ALA A 33 -3.72 4.34 2.82
C ALA A 33 -3.86 5.88 2.79
N ARG A 34 -5.08 6.42 2.61
CA ARG A 34 -5.36 7.86 2.57
C ARG A 34 -5.52 8.54 3.94
N THR A 35 -5.78 7.77 5.00
CA THR A 35 -6.18 8.32 6.31
C THR A 35 -5.01 8.71 7.23
N ARG A 36 -3.77 8.45 6.83
CA ARG A 36 -2.58 8.55 7.69
C ARG A 36 -1.68 9.71 7.26
N SER A 37 -1.05 10.37 8.25
CA SER A 37 -0.15 11.52 8.03
C SER A 37 1.25 11.15 7.54
N ASN A 38 1.62 9.86 7.63
CA ASN A 38 2.93 9.36 7.21
C ASN A 38 2.94 9.05 5.71
N LYS A 39 4.13 8.80 5.15
CA LYS A 39 4.26 8.21 3.82
C LYS A 39 3.70 6.79 3.85
N MET A 40 2.67 6.57 3.06
CA MET A 40 1.99 5.32 2.82
C MET A 40 2.25 4.85 1.39
N ARG A 41 2.19 3.54 1.17
CA ARG A 41 2.30 2.94 -0.15
C ARG A 41 1.23 1.88 -0.27
N LEU A 42 0.48 1.94 -1.37
CA LEU A 42 -0.49 0.93 -1.75
C LEU A 42 0.16 0.02 -2.80
N VAL A 43 0.15 -1.27 -2.52
CA VAL A 43 0.80 -2.29 -3.34
C VAL A 43 -0.23 -3.34 -3.74
N HIS A 44 -0.23 -3.78 -4.98
CA HIS A 44 -0.92 -4.99 -5.44
C HIS A 44 0.08 -6.12 -5.46
N ALA A 45 -0.25 -7.22 -4.80
CA ALA A 45 0.61 -8.39 -4.72
C ALA A 45 -0.16 -9.62 -5.18
N VAL A 46 0.46 -10.37 -6.09
CA VAL A 46 -0.08 -11.62 -6.62
C VAL A 46 0.76 -12.78 -6.12
N TYR A 47 0.07 -13.81 -5.63
CA TYR A 47 0.67 -15.00 -5.08
C TYR A 47 0.24 -16.25 -5.84
N GLU A 48 1.17 -17.19 -5.95
CA GLU A 48 0.88 -18.58 -6.33
C GLU A 48 1.24 -19.49 -5.14
N GLY A 49 0.21 -20.04 -4.49
CA GLY A 49 0.40 -20.77 -3.23
C GLY A 49 0.95 -19.86 -2.12
N ARG A 50 2.21 -20.10 -1.70
CA ARG A 50 2.91 -19.29 -0.67
C ARG A 50 3.97 -18.36 -1.25
N LYS A 51 4.15 -18.34 -2.57
CA LYS A 51 5.18 -17.56 -3.24
C LYS A 51 4.55 -16.32 -3.86
N MET A 52 5.10 -15.15 -3.55
CA MET A 52 4.80 -13.93 -4.29
C MET A 52 5.40 -14.04 -5.68
N ILE A 53 4.59 -13.83 -6.70
CA ILE A 53 5.00 -13.93 -8.11
C ILE A 53 5.01 -12.58 -8.81
N GLU A 54 4.24 -11.61 -8.32
CA GLU A 54 4.14 -10.26 -8.86
C GLU A 54 3.88 -9.28 -7.71
N GLN A 55 4.45 -8.08 -7.82
CA GLN A 55 4.24 -7.00 -6.87
C GLN A 55 4.35 -5.66 -7.61
N ASP A 56 3.29 -4.86 -7.55
CA ASP A 56 3.21 -3.56 -8.20
C ASP A 56 2.82 -2.47 -7.21
N ILE A 57 3.54 -1.36 -7.25
CA ILE A 57 3.21 -0.18 -6.46
C ILE A 57 2.10 0.58 -7.19
N LEU A 58 0.88 0.54 -6.65
CA LEU A 58 -0.28 1.21 -7.24
C LEU A 58 -0.29 2.70 -6.94
N ALA A 59 0.12 3.06 -5.71
CA ALA A 59 0.19 4.46 -5.28
C ALA A 59 1.22 4.64 -4.17
N GLU A 60 1.87 5.79 -4.18
CA GLU A 60 2.61 6.31 -3.02
C GLU A 60 1.92 7.57 -2.55
N LEU A 61 1.50 7.57 -1.29
CA LEU A 61 0.75 8.63 -0.64
C LEU A 61 1.62 9.16 0.50
N GLY A 62 1.63 10.46 0.76
CA GLY A 62 2.49 11.00 1.80
C GLY A 62 2.85 12.43 1.51
N ALA A 63 3.03 13.20 2.58
CA ALA A 63 2.96 14.66 2.59
C ALA A 63 3.49 15.38 1.34
N THR A 64 2.62 15.55 0.35
CA THR A 64 2.57 16.81 -0.38
C THR A 64 2.03 17.83 0.61
N ARG A 65 2.89 18.32 1.52
CA ARG A 65 2.72 19.69 1.98
C ARG A 65 3.11 20.57 0.80
N SER A 66 2.25 20.61 -0.22
CA SER A 66 2.16 21.83 -1.01
C SER A 66 1.52 22.84 -0.06
N GLU A 67 2.37 23.68 0.52
CA GLU A 67 2.03 25.10 0.65
C GLU A 67 1.13 25.51 -0.52
N LYS A 68 -0.13 25.81 -0.22
CA LYS A 68 -0.90 26.90 -0.81
C LYS A 68 -1.85 27.39 0.29
N ASP A 69 -1.52 28.49 0.96
CA ASP A 69 -1.82 29.88 0.58
C ASP A 69 -3.27 30.25 0.93
N GLY A 70 -3.44 31.23 1.82
CA GLY A 70 -4.70 31.88 2.15
C GLY A 70 -4.92 32.08 3.64
#